data_AF-A0A382W3G9-F1
#
_entry.id   AF-A0A382W3G9-F1
#
_cell.length_a   1.000
_cell.length_b   1.000
_cell.length_c   1.000
_cell.angle_alpha   90.00
_cell.angle_beta   90.00
_cell.angle_gamma   90.00
#
_symmetry.space_group_name_H-M   'P 1'
#
loop_
_entity.id
_entity.type
_entity.pdbx_description
1 polymer ?
#
loop_
_entity_poly.entity_id
_entity_poly.type
_entity_poly.pdbx_seq_one_letter_code
_entity_poly.pdbx_strand_id
1 'polypeptide(L)' 'PQIQEEMSSQIADKLEKYAKTENIAVVVKAEHHCMTHRGVREHESDMTTAIMRGAFKTDPALKQEFYDICLSMKGHSK' A
#
# COMPACT_ATOMS: atom_id res chain seq x y z
N PRO A 1 6.49 2.23 -17.97
CA PRO A 1 5.71 2.98 -16.96
C PRO A 1 4.71 2.02 -16.30
N GLN A 2 4.78 1.85 -14.99
CA GLN A 2 3.86 1.01 -14.23
C GLN A 2 2.95 1.93 -13.40
N ILE A 3 1.65 1.64 -13.36
CA ILE A 3 0.70 2.35 -12.49
C ILE A 3 0.73 1.66 -11.12
N GLN A 4 0.87 2.44 -10.04
CA GLN A 4 1.05 1.92 -8.68
C GLN A 4 -0.16 1.10 -8.21
N GLU A 5 -1.36 1.50 -8.61
CA GLU A 5 -2.62 0.82 -8.32
C GLU A 5 -2.70 -0.55 -9.00
N GLU A 6 -2.27 -0.63 -10.26
CA GLU A 6 -2.21 -1.91 -10.99
C GLU A 6 -1.16 -2.83 -10.37
N MET A 7 0.01 -2.30 -10.02
CA MET A 7 1.07 -3.06 -9.37
C MET A 7 0.59 -3.62 -8.03
N SER A 8 -0.05 -2.79 -7.21
CA SER A 8 -0.58 -3.20 -5.91
C SER A 8 -1.61 -4.34 -6.06
N SER A 9 -2.46 -4.25 -7.09
CA SER A 9 -3.46 -5.28 -7.39
C SER A 9 -2.81 -6.60 -7.79
N GLN A 10 -1.80 -6.56 -8.67
CA GLN A 10 -1.04 -7.75 -9.07
C GLN A 10 -0.31 -8.41 -7.90
N ILE A 11 0.19 -7.62 -6.93
CA ILE A 11 0.80 -8.16 -5.71
C ILE A 11 -0.26 -8.92 -4.90
N ALA A 12 -1.43 -8.32 -4.67
CA ALA A 12 -2.52 -8.97 -3.93
C ALA A 12 -2.97 -10.27 -4.60
N ASP A 13 -3.16 -10.29 -5.92
CA ASP A 13 -3.54 -11.48 -6.69
C ASP A 13 -2.51 -12.61 -6.58
N LYS A 14 -1.22 -12.27 -6.66
CA LYS A 14 -0.15 -13.25 -6.52
C LYS A 14 -0.09 -13.81 -5.11
N LEU A 15 -0.23 -12.97 -4.09
CA LEU A 15 -0.23 -13.40 -2.69
C LEU A 15 -1.40 -14.37 -2.44
N GLU A 16 -2.61 -14.03 -2.89
CA GLU A 16 -3.78 -14.90 -2.79
C GLU A 16 -3.51 -16.28 -3.45
N LYS A 17 -2.95 -16.28 -4.66
CA LYS A 17 -2.61 -17.50 -5.40
C LYS A 17 -1.57 -18.38 -4.68
N TYR A 18 -0.49 -17.79 -4.18
CA TYR A 18 0.63 -18.55 -3.60
C TYR A 18 0.43 -18.91 -2.12
N ALA A 19 -0.13 -17.99 -1.33
CA ALA A 19 -0.42 -18.22 0.08
C ALA A 19 -1.69 -19.05 0.29
N LYS A 20 -2.51 -19.25 -0.76
CA LYS A 20 -3.76 -20.02 -0.73
C LYS A 20 -4.73 -19.51 0.34
N THR A 21 -4.87 -18.19 0.44
CA THR A 21 -5.79 -17.54 1.38
C THR A 21 -6.40 -16.30 0.76
N GLU A 22 -7.67 -16.06 1.08
CA GLU A 22 -8.42 -14.86 0.67
C GLU A 22 -8.18 -13.68 1.61
N ASN A 23 -7.50 -13.91 2.74
CA ASN A 23 -7.21 -12.90 3.76
C ASN A 23 -5.90 -12.18 3.43
N ILE A 24 -5.96 -11.21 2.52
CA ILE A 24 -4.79 -10.49 2.01
C ILE A 24 -4.89 -9.00 2.35
N ALA A 25 -3.81 -8.42 2.86
CA ALA A 25 -3.61 -6.99 3.03
C ALA A 25 -2.29 -6.58 2.36
N VAL A 26 -2.33 -5.55 1.52
CA VAL A 26 -1.17 -4.98 0.84
C VAL A 26 -1.23 -3.48 0.98
N VAL A 27 -0.18 -2.86 1.52
CA VAL A 27 0.01 -1.42 1.55
C VAL A 27 1.33 -1.11 0.86
N VAL A 28 1.29 -0.21 -0.11
CA VAL A 28 2.44 0.28 -0.87
C VAL A 28 2.51 1.79 -0.69
N LYS A 29 3.65 2.27 -0.19
CA LYS A 29 3.99 3.70 -0.15
C LYS A 29 5.20 3.93 -1.05
N ALA A 30 5.12 4.88 -1.96
CA ALA A 30 6.22 5.22 -2.86
C ALA A 30 6.22 6.71 -3.27
N GLU A 31 7.41 7.25 -3.49
CA GLU A 31 7.62 8.59 -4.03
C GLU A 31 7.72 8.57 -5.55
N HIS A 32 7.06 9.51 -6.23
CA HIS A 32 7.09 9.61 -7.69
C HIS A 32 8.10 10.68 -8.15
N HIS A 33 9.35 10.29 -8.37
CA HIS A 33 10.46 11.21 -8.73
C HIS A 33 10.28 11.98 -10.06
N CYS A 34 9.42 11.49 -10.95
CA CYS A 34 9.04 12.17 -12.19
C CYS A 34 8.22 13.45 -11.94
N MET A 35 7.55 13.57 -10.79
CA MET A 35 6.86 14.79 -10.36
C MET A 35 7.79 15.74 -9.60
N THR A 36 8.85 15.22 -8.97
CA THR A 36 9.74 15.99 -8.10
C THR A 36 10.79 16.82 -8.86
N HIS A 37 11.17 16.43 -10.09
CA HIS A 37 12.25 17.08 -10.85
C HIS A 37 11.81 18.25 -11.76
N ARG A 38 10.51 18.55 -11.90
CA ARG A 38 10.01 19.66 -12.71
C ARG A 38 9.18 20.64 -11.87
N GLY A 39 9.89 21.58 -11.23
CA GLY A 39 9.39 22.92 -10.90
C GLY A 39 8.38 23.07 -9.77
N VAL A 40 7.62 22.03 -9.43
CA VAL A 40 6.73 22.05 -8.26
C VAL A 40 7.43 21.31 -7.13
N ARG A 41 7.98 22.09 -6.18
CA ARG A 41 8.60 21.60 -4.94
C ARG A 41 7.55 21.04 -3.98
N GLU A 42 6.64 20.19 -4.44
CA GLU A 42 5.87 19.36 -3.52
C GLU A 42 6.82 18.29 -3.01
N HIS A 43 7.33 18.54 -1.81
CA HIS A 43 8.24 17.66 -1.08
C HIS A 43 7.56 16.36 -0.62
N GLU A 44 6.31 16.12 -1.02
CA GLU A 44 5.44 15.07 -0.53
C GLU A 44 4.62 14.43 -1.67
N SER A 45 5.24 14.08 -2.82
CA SER A 45 4.57 13.22 -3.82
C SER A 45 4.59 11.74 -3.42
N ASP A 46 4.33 11.51 -2.13
CA ASP A 46 4.17 10.21 -1.50
C ASP A 46 2.77 9.68 -1.84
N MET A 47 2.72 8.66 -2.69
CA MET A 47 1.48 7.97 -3.00
C MET A 47 1.40 6.70 -2.13
N THR A 48 0.32 6.59 -1.36
CA THR A 48 0.00 5.37 -0.62
C THR A 48 -1.19 4.68 -1.27
N THR A 49 -1.05 3.40 -1.57
CA THR A 49 -2.11 2.54 -2.11
C THR A 49 -2.31 1.35 -1.18
N ALA A 50 -3.57 0.99 -0.92
CA ALA A 50 -3.91 -0.12 -0.04
C ALA A 50 -4.93 -1.05 -0.70
N ILE A 51 -4.74 -2.36 -0.57
CA ILE A 51 -5.67 -3.40 -1.02
C ILE A 51 -5.95 -4.33 0.14
N MET A 52 -7.23 -4.48 0.47
CA MET A 52 -7.71 -5.34 1.55
C MET A 52 -8.72 -6.36 1.00
N ARG A 53 -8.49 -7.64 1.27
CA ARG A 53 -9.35 -8.78 0.92
C ARG A 53 -9.67 -9.64 2.13
N GLY A 54 -10.73 -10.43 2.03
CA GLY A 54 -11.17 -11.35 3.09
C GLY A 54 -11.36 -10.63 4.43
N ALA A 55 -10.84 -11.22 5.49
CA ALA A 55 -10.92 -10.70 6.85
C ALA A 55 -10.41 -9.26 6.98
N PHE A 56 -9.34 -8.88 6.28
CA PHE A 56 -8.81 -7.51 6.32
C PHE A 56 -9.77 -6.48 5.71
N LYS A 57 -10.72 -6.90 4.87
CA LYS A 57 -11.77 -6.03 4.33
C LYS A 57 -12.95 -5.92 5.29
N THR A 58 -13.37 -7.05 5.86
CA THR A 58 -14.63 -7.21 6.60
C THR A 58 -14.52 -6.96 8.09
N ASP A 59 -13.36 -7.20 8.71
CA ASP A 59 -13.12 -6.98 10.13
C ASP A 59 -12.44 -5.60 10.33
N PRO A 60 -13.14 -4.60 10.89
CA PRO A 60 -12.58 -3.29 11.12
C PRO A 60 -11.44 -3.28 12.15
N ALA A 61 -11.50 -4.15 13.16
CA ALA A 61 -10.48 -4.20 14.21
C ALA A 61 -9.16 -4.75 13.64
N LEU A 62 -9.24 -5.85 12.88
CA LEU A 62 -8.07 -6.42 12.20
C LEU A 62 -7.45 -5.44 11.19
N LYS A 63 -8.29 -4.71 10.45
CA LYS A 63 -7.84 -3.68 9.50
C LYS A 63 -7.11 -2.54 10.22
N GLN A 64 -7.63 -2.11 11.37
CA GLN A 64 -7.01 -1.05 12.16
C GLN A 64 -5.67 -1.50 12.73
N GLU A 65 -5.60 -2.69 13.33
CA GLU A 65 -4.36 -3.27 13.84
C GLU A 65 -3.29 -3.36 12.74
N PHE A 66 -3.68 -3.79 11.53
CA PHE A 66 -2.78 -3.84 10.39
C PHE A 66 -2.24 -2.45 10.01
N TYR A 67 -3.09 -1.44 9.95
CA TYR A 67 -2.65 -0.08 9.68
C TYR A 67 -1.74 0.47 10.78
N ASP A 68 -2.06 0.22 12.05
CA ASP A 68 -1.24 0.68 13.17
C ASP A 68 0.17 0.08 13.10
N ILE A 69 0.28 -1.21 12.75
CA ILE A 69 1.56 -1.88 12.50
C ILE A 69 2.29 -1.20 11.33
N CYS A 70 1.61 -0.97 10.19
CA CYS A 70 2.22 -0.33 9.03
C CYS A 70 2.74 1.08 9.34
N LEU A 71 1.98 1.88 10.08
CA LEU A 71 2.33 3.24 10.47
C LEU A 71 3.44 3.29 11.52
N SER A 72 3.61 2.23 12.32
CA SER A 72 4.69 2.13 13.31
C SER A 72 6.06 1.80 12.71
N MET A 73 6.13 1.38 11.44
CA MET A 73 7.40 1.05 10.78
C MET A 73 8.23 2.31 10.45
N LYS A 74 9.55 2.25 10.68
CA LYS A 74 10.48 3.35 10.34
C LYS A 74 10.35 3.73 8.86
N GLY A 75 10.16 5.02 8.57
CA GLY A 75 9.85 5.55 7.23
C GLY A 75 8.43 6.16 7.08
N HIS A 76 7.60 6.05 8.12
CA HIS A 76 6.27 6.69 8.19
C HIS A 76 6.16 7.89 9.13
N SER A 77 7.19 8.17 9.95
CA SER A 77 7.25 9.37 10.79
C SER A 77 8.01 10.47 10.02
N LYS A 78 7.40 11.66 9.93
CA LYS A 78 8.01 12.87 9.35
C LYS A 78 9.36 13.20 9.99
#